data_AF-A0A6V7KL56-F1
#
_entry.id   AF-A0A6V7KL56-F1
#
_cell.length_a   1.000
_cell.length_b   1.000
_cell.length_c   1.000
_cell.angle_alpha   90.00
_cell.angle_beta   90.00
_cell.angle_gamma   90.00
#
_symmetry.space_group_name_H-M   'P 1'
#
loop_
_entity.id
_entity.type
_entity.pdbx_description
1 polymer ?
#
loop_
_entity_poly.entity_id
_entity_poly.type
_entity_poly.pdbx_seq_one_letter_code
_entity_poly.pdbx_strand_id
1 'polypeptide(L)'
;ERFRRAKNILTYVSLPLARLGLWPVDLTTRNHMGFAFYITFQAFHIVMEVVELVMVFDDVQEVIANLMVTSFQCIVAFRALNVRFHPGIRGVILEMKKFHMDHKFDGDEEKRIYVESIEKAERFHRYMLRPAWVSSFVWYTTPIVLHLST
;
A
#
# COMPACT_ATOMS: atom_id res chain seq x y z
N GLU A 1 -3.01 24.12 15.71
CA GLU A 1 -2.10 23.41 14.77
C GLU A 1 -2.40 21.92 14.58
N ARG A 2 -2.55 21.13 15.65
CA ARG A 2 -2.82 19.67 15.57
C ARG A 2 -4.03 19.32 14.70
N PHE A 3 -5.11 20.09 14.81
CA PHE A 3 -6.31 19.92 13.98
C PHE A 3 -6.06 20.12 12.47
N ARG A 4 -5.23 21.11 12.08
CA ARG A 4 -4.87 21.32 10.66
C ARG A 4 -3.97 20.21 10.13
N ARG A 5 -3.11 19.64 10.98
CA ARG A 5 -2.26 18.49 10.64
C ARG A 5 -3.11 17.22 10.51
N ALA A 6 -4.05 17.01 11.43
CA ALA A 6 -5.07 15.98 11.35
C ALA A 6 -5.88 16.09 10.05
N LYS A 7 -6.15 17.32 9.62
CA LYS A 7 -6.84 17.57 8.35
C LYS A 7 -6.08 17.12 7.10
N ASN A 8 -4.75 17.24 7.11
CA ASN A 8 -3.93 16.92 5.94
C ASN A 8 -3.55 15.43 5.83
N ILE A 9 -3.93 14.57 6.78
CA ILE A 9 -3.50 13.17 6.81
C ILE A 9 -4.09 12.35 5.65
N LEU A 10 -5.34 12.59 5.26
CA LEU A 10 -5.92 11.92 4.10
C LEU A 10 -5.12 12.23 2.82
N THR A 11 -4.72 13.50 2.66
CA THR A 11 -3.87 13.94 1.55
C THR A 11 -2.49 13.27 1.62
N TYR A 12 -1.88 13.19 2.81
CA TYR A 12 -0.58 12.56 3.02
C TYR A 12 -0.57 11.07 2.65
N VAL A 13 -1.60 10.32 3.07
CA VAL A 13 -1.75 8.90 2.74
C VAL A 13 -2.15 8.71 1.27
N SER A 14 -2.96 9.60 0.71
CA SER A 14 -3.36 9.53 -0.70
C SER A 14 -2.21 9.77 -1.66
N LEU A 15 -1.19 10.56 -1.29
CA LEU A 15 -0.10 10.96 -2.16
C LEU A 15 0.73 9.77 -2.71
N PRO A 16 1.25 8.85 -1.87
CA PRO A 16 1.97 7.68 -2.37
C PRO A 16 1.07 6.74 -3.18
N LEU A 17 -0.17 6.52 -2.75
CA LEU A 17 -1.12 5.68 -3.51
C LEU A 17 -1.50 6.32 -4.86
N ALA A 18 -1.66 7.64 -4.92
CA ALA A 18 -1.96 8.36 -6.15
C ALA A 18 -0.77 8.33 -7.11
N ARG A 19 0.46 8.44 -6.59
CA ARG A 19 1.69 8.34 -7.40
C ARG A 19 1.84 6.96 -8.06
N LEU A 20 1.43 5.90 -7.38
CA LEU A 20 1.38 4.53 -7.90
C LEU A 20 0.15 4.27 -8.79
N GLY A 21 -0.77 5.24 -8.94
CA GLY A 21 -2.02 5.07 -9.68
C GLY A 21 -3.06 4.20 -8.96
N LEU A 22 -2.84 3.83 -7.70
CA LEU A 22 -3.74 2.98 -6.91
C LEU A 22 -4.93 3.76 -6.32
N TRP A 23 -4.84 5.08 -6.28
CA TRP A 23 -5.86 5.92 -5.65
C TRP A 23 -7.19 5.95 -6.43
N PRO A 24 -8.34 5.67 -5.80
CA PRO A 24 -9.63 5.52 -6.50
C PRO A 24 -10.45 6.82 -6.64
N VAL A 25 -10.08 7.91 -5.95
CA VAL A 25 -10.97 9.08 -5.78
C VAL A 25 -10.77 10.21 -6.81
N ASP A 26 -9.66 10.25 -7.53
CA ASP A 26 -9.42 11.26 -8.58
C ASP A 26 -8.67 10.59 -9.75
N LEU A 27 -9.45 10.03 -10.68
CA LEU A 27 -8.98 9.22 -11.80
C LEU A 27 -8.49 10.11 -12.95
N THR A 28 -7.29 10.66 -12.82
CA THR A 28 -6.60 11.38 -13.91
C THR A 28 -6.02 10.37 -14.92
N THR A 29 -5.92 10.73 -16.20
CA THR A 29 -5.31 9.90 -17.27
C THR A 29 -3.93 9.35 -16.88
N ARG A 30 -3.12 10.15 -16.17
CA ARG A 30 -1.83 9.75 -15.60
C ARG A 30 -1.93 8.62 -14.57
N ASN A 31 -2.98 8.60 -13.73
CA ASN A 31 -3.20 7.54 -12.74
C ASN A 31 -3.61 6.22 -13.41
N HIS A 32 -4.34 6.27 -14.54
CA HIS A 32 -4.63 5.08 -15.33
C HIS A 32 -3.37 4.47 -15.93
N MET A 33 -2.50 5.29 -16.53
CA MET A 33 -1.22 4.84 -17.06
C MET A 33 -0.30 4.28 -15.97
N GLY A 34 -0.21 4.97 -14.83
CA GLY A 34 0.59 4.51 -13.69
C GLY A 34 0.10 3.16 -13.13
N PHE A 35 -1.22 3.00 -13.02
CA PHE A 35 -1.82 1.74 -12.60
C PHE A 35 -1.61 0.62 -13.61
N ALA A 36 -1.77 0.90 -14.91
CA ALA A 36 -1.53 -0.07 -15.97
C ALA A 36 -0.07 -0.55 -15.93
N PHE A 37 0.89 0.38 -15.80
CA PHE A 37 2.29 0.02 -15.64
C PHE A 37 2.53 -0.83 -14.38
N TYR A 38 1.95 -0.44 -13.25
CA TYR A 38 2.08 -1.17 -11.99
C TYR A 38 1.53 -2.59 -12.08
N ILE A 39 0.33 -2.78 -12.63
CA ILE A 39 -0.29 -4.11 -12.72
C ILE A 39 0.41 -4.99 -13.75
N THR A 40 0.86 -4.41 -14.88
CA THR A 40 1.66 -5.14 -15.86
C THR A 40 2.98 -5.58 -15.25
N PHE A 41 3.69 -4.70 -14.54
CA PHE A 41 4.92 -5.06 -13.81
C PHE A 41 4.68 -6.21 -12.81
N GLN A 42 3.60 -6.12 -12.03
CA GLN A 42 3.26 -7.17 -11.07
C GLN A 42 2.90 -8.50 -11.74
N ALA A 43 2.20 -8.46 -12.89
CA ALA A 43 1.88 -9.65 -13.66
C ALA A 43 3.14 -10.32 -14.23
N PHE A 44 4.07 -9.53 -14.78
CA PHE A 44 5.37 -10.04 -15.23
C PHE A 44 6.13 -10.71 -14.09
N HIS A 45 6.16 -10.09 -12.91
CA HIS A 45 6.85 -10.65 -11.74
C HIS A 45 6.26 -12.00 -11.31
N ILE A 46 4.93 -12.10 -11.27
CA ILE A 46 4.25 -13.36 -10.92
C ILE A 46 4.55 -14.44 -11.97
N VAL A 47 4.58 -14.11 -13.26
CA VAL A 47 4.92 -15.08 -14.31
C VAL A 47 6.35 -15.59 -14.14
N MET A 48 7.32 -14.70 -13.85
CA MET A 48 8.70 -15.10 -13.59
C MET A 48 8.81 -16.06 -12.41
N GLU A 49 8.12 -15.77 -11.30
CA GLU A 49 8.13 -16.62 -10.11
C GLU A 49 7.48 -17.99 -10.36
N VAL A 50 6.45 -18.06 -11.21
CA VAL A 50 5.86 -19.33 -11.63
C VAL A 50 6.83 -20.13 -12.48
N VAL A 51 7.59 -19.49 -13.36
CA VAL A 51 8.65 -20.16 -14.14
C VAL A 51 9.74 -20.68 -13.22
N GLU A 52 10.17 -19.90 -12.23
CA GLU A 52 11.13 -20.32 -11.20
C GLU A 52 10.62 -21.52 -10.40
N LEU A 53 9.33 -21.52 -10.04
CA LEU A 53 8.71 -22.65 -9.33
C LEU A 53 8.83 -23.97 -10.11
N VAL A 54 8.67 -23.92 -11.44
CA VAL A 54 8.78 -25.10 -12.31
C VAL A 54 10.23 -25.57 -12.40
N MET A 55 11.20 -24.66 -12.41
CA MET A 55 12.63 -25.01 -12.47
C MET A 55 13.15 -25.63 -11.18
N VAL A 56 12.56 -25.25 -10.05
CA VAL A 56 13.02 -25.58 -8.70
C VAL A 56 12.25 -26.77 -8.08
N PHE A 57 11.35 -27.38 -8.86
CA PHE A 57 10.39 -28.39 -8.37
C PHE A 57 11.02 -29.64 -7.70
N ASP A 58 12.31 -29.89 -7.94
CA ASP A 58 13.05 -31.01 -7.36
C ASP A 58 13.43 -30.80 -5.88
N ASP A 59 13.52 -29.53 -5.42
CA ASP A 59 13.82 -29.18 -4.03
C ASP A 59 12.59 -28.62 -3.30
N VAL A 60 12.08 -29.39 -2.33
CA VAL A 60 10.90 -29.03 -1.55
C VAL A 60 11.10 -27.75 -0.72
N GLN A 61 12.31 -27.47 -0.22
CA GLN A 61 12.56 -26.27 0.56
C GLN A 61 12.50 -25.02 -0.31
N GLU A 62 13.11 -25.08 -1.50
CA GLU A 62 13.10 -23.96 -2.43
C GLU A 62 11.70 -23.75 -3.05
N VAL A 63 10.95 -24.84 -3.31
CA VAL A 63 9.54 -24.76 -3.73
C VAL A 63 8.68 -24.03 -2.69
N ILE A 64 8.82 -24.35 -1.40
CA ILE A 64 8.07 -23.68 -0.34
C ILE A 64 8.47 -22.20 -0.25
N ALA A 65 9.76 -21.89 -0.33
CA ALA A 65 10.25 -20.52 -0.28
C ALA A 65 9.67 -19.68 -1.44
N ASN A 66 9.73 -20.21 -2.66
CA ASN A 66 9.19 -19.55 -3.84
C ASN A 66 7.66 -19.38 -3.75
N LEU A 67 6.92 -20.41 -3.32
CA LEU A 67 5.48 -20.32 -3.07
C LEU A 67 5.11 -19.22 -2.08
N MET A 68 5.88 -19.05 -1.00
CA MET A 68 5.63 -17.97 -0.04
C MET A 68 5.82 -16.59 -0.66
N VAL A 69 6.87 -16.40 -1.45
CA VAL A 69 7.17 -15.14 -2.15
C VAL A 69 6.09 -14.83 -3.19
N THR A 70 5.76 -15.80 -4.04
CA THR A 70 4.69 -15.68 -5.03
C THR A 70 3.33 -15.39 -4.38
N SER A 71 3.00 -16.09 -3.28
CA SER A 71 1.74 -15.88 -2.55
C SER A 71 1.65 -14.46 -1.98
N PHE A 72 2.74 -13.96 -1.39
CA PHE A 72 2.80 -12.60 -0.90
C PHE A 72 2.58 -11.58 -2.02
N GLN A 73 3.22 -11.76 -3.17
CA GLN A 73 3.04 -10.91 -4.35
C GLN A 73 1.60 -10.93 -4.87
N CYS A 74 0.98 -12.10 -4.93
CA CYS A 74 -0.43 -12.25 -5.30
C CYS A 74 -1.36 -11.49 -4.34
N ILE A 75 -1.11 -11.56 -3.03
CA ILE A 75 -1.89 -10.80 -2.04
C ILE A 75 -1.74 -9.28 -2.25
N VAL A 76 -0.51 -8.81 -2.51
CA VAL A 76 -0.25 -7.39 -2.80
C VAL A 76 -0.98 -6.95 -4.07
N ALA A 77 -0.88 -7.73 -5.15
CA ALA A 77 -1.59 -7.48 -6.40
C ALA A 77 -3.11 -7.44 -6.18
N PHE A 78 -3.66 -8.42 -5.47
CA PHE A 78 -5.09 -8.49 -5.17
C PHE A 78 -5.56 -7.30 -4.33
N ARG A 79 -4.80 -6.89 -3.31
CA ARG A 79 -5.11 -5.69 -2.52
C ARG A 79 -5.09 -4.42 -3.38
N ALA A 80 -4.11 -4.28 -4.27
CA ALA A 80 -4.04 -3.17 -5.20
C ALA A 80 -5.26 -3.09 -6.13
N LEU A 81 -5.73 -4.23 -6.65
CA LEU A 81 -6.96 -4.33 -7.43
C LEU A 81 -8.18 -3.92 -6.60
N ASN A 82 -8.31 -4.45 -5.37
CA ASN A 82 -9.44 -4.14 -4.49
C ASN A 82 -9.50 -2.65 -4.14
N VAL A 83 -8.38 -2.03 -3.77
CA VAL A 83 -8.34 -0.60 -3.44
C VAL A 83 -8.83 0.26 -4.61
N ARG A 84 -8.52 -0.13 -5.84
CA ARG A 84 -8.90 0.64 -7.03
C ARG A 84 -10.33 0.38 -7.51
N PHE A 85 -10.76 -0.88 -7.54
CA PHE A 85 -12.04 -1.27 -8.16
C PHE A 85 -13.18 -1.44 -7.17
N HIS A 86 -12.92 -1.60 -5.87
CA HIS A 86 -13.98 -1.87 -4.91
C HIS A 86 -14.82 -0.60 -4.64
N PRO A 87 -16.12 -0.57 -5.02
CA PRO A 87 -16.95 0.62 -4.93
C PRO A 87 -17.14 1.08 -3.48
N GLY A 88 -17.15 0.15 -2.53
CA GLY A 88 -17.24 0.46 -1.10
C GLY A 88 -16.04 1.25 -0.57
N ILE A 89 -14.82 0.96 -1.04
CA ILE A 89 -13.62 1.69 -0.58
C ILE A 89 -13.67 3.12 -1.09
N ARG A 90 -14.03 3.31 -2.36
CA ARG A 90 -14.25 4.62 -2.96
C ARG A 90 -15.32 5.41 -2.20
N GLY A 91 -16.44 4.76 -1.87
CA GLY A 91 -17.54 5.35 -1.10
C GLY A 91 -17.09 5.84 0.28
N VAL A 92 -16.38 4.99 1.03
CA VAL A 92 -15.84 5.35 2.35
C VAL A 92 -14.86 6.52 2.26
N ILE A 93 -13.96 6.55 1.27
CA ILE A 93 -13.00 7.66 1.12
C ILE A 93 -13.72 8.96 0.76
N LEU A 94 -14.72 8.90 -0.13
CA LEU A 94 -15.51 10.08 -0.51
C LEU A 94 -16.32 10.62 0.67
N GLU A 95 -16.96 9.74 1.44
CA GLU A 95 -17.71 10.14 2.63
C GLU A 95 -16.79 10.74 3.68
N MET A 96 -15.62 10.12 3.90
CA MET A 96 -14.61 10.64 4.80
C MET A 96 -14.10 12.01 4.33
N LYS A 97 -13.91 12.23 3.03
CA LYS A 97 -13.51 13.53 2.43
C LYS A 97 -14.62 14.59 2.58
N LYS A 98 -15.89 14.23 2.42
CA LYS A 98 -17.04 15.11 2.64
C LYS A 98 -17.16 15.51 4.10
N PHE A 99 -17.16 14.53 5.01
CA PHE A 99 -17.11 14.77 6.45
C PHE A 99 -15.91 15.67 6.83
N HIS A 100 -14.81 15.55 6.11
CA HIS A 100 -13.63 16.39 6.31
C HIS A 100 -13.80 17.87 5.92
N MET A 101 -14.51 18.13 4.83
CA MET A 101 -14.71 19.46 4.24
C MET A 101 -15.90 20.19 4.87
N ASP A 102 -17.02 19.49 5.04
CA ASP A 102 -18.31 20.12 5.36
C ASP A 102 -18.64 20.11 6.85
N HIS A 103 -18.01 19.24 7.65
CA HIS A 103 -18.33 19.13 9.07
C HIS A 103 -17.72 20.30 9.86
N LYS A 104 -18.59 21.24 10.26
CA LYS A 104 -18.28 22.25 11.27
C LYS A 104 -18.41 21.59 12.64
N PHE A 105 -17.28 21.26 13.25
CA PHE A 105 -17.25 20.73 14.61
C PHE A 105 -17.89 21.72 15.58
N ASP A 106 -19.06 21.36 16.09
CA ASP A 106 -19.95 22.24 16.87
C ASP A 106 -19.44 22.37 18.33
N GLY A 107 -18.68 21.38 18.81
CA GLY A 107 -18.11 21.34 20.15
C GLY A 107 -16.60 21.06 20.19
N ASP A 108 -15.92 21.57 21.22
CA ASP A 108 -14.50 21.32 21.43
C ASP A 108 -14.18 19.86 21.83
N GLU A 109 -15.15 19.14 22.42
CA GLU A 109 -15.02 17.71 22.74
C GLU A 109 -14.98 16.85 21.46
N GLU A 110 -15.82 17.16 20.47
CA GLU A 110 -15.86 16.46 19.18
C GLU A 110 -14.55 16.66 18.40
N LYS A 111 -14.01 17.89 18.43
CA LYS A 111 -12.68 18.17 17.86
C LYS A 111 -11.59 17.35 18.54
N ARG A 112 -11.65 17.18 19.87
CA ARG A 112 -10.64 16.42 20.63
C ARG A 112 -10.66 14.95 20.23
N ILE A 113 -11.84 14.34 20.19
CA ILE A 113 -12.04 12.93 19.78
C ILE A 113 -11.55 12.71 18.35
N TYR A 114 -11.86 13.65 17.45
CA TYR A 114 -11.41 13.58 16.06
C TYR A 114 -9.88 13.61 15.93
N VAL A 115 -9.23 14.56 16.60
CA VAL A 115 -7.76 14.68 16.58
C VAL A 115 -7.11 13.43 17.17
N GLU A 116 -7.62 12.92 18.29
CA GLU A 116 -7.08 11.72 18.92
C GLU A 116 -7.19 10.47 18.02
N SER A 117 -8.33 10.33 17.33
CA SER A 117 -8.55 9.22 16.39
C SER A 117 -7.58 9.26 15.21
N ILE A 118 -7.38 10.46 14.66
CA ILE A 118 -6.43 10.68 13.57
C ILE A 118 -4.98 10.46 14.03
N GLU A 119 -4.60 10.93 15.22
CA GLU A 119 -3.26 10.72 15.79
C GLU A 119 -2.96 9.22 16.02
N LYS A 120 -3.95 8.45 16.49
CA LYS A 120 -3.84 6.99 16.61
C LYS A 120 -3.63 6.32 15.24
N ALA A 121 -4.42 6.72 14.23
CA ALA A 121 -4.30 6.21 12.88
C ALA A 121 -2.94 6.53 12.24
N GLU A 122 -2.42 7.76 12.42
CA GLU A 122 -1.11 8.16 11.93
C GLU A 122 0.02 7.32 12.56
N ARG A 123 -0.04 7.13 13.88
CA ARG A 123 0.95 6.33 14.61
C ARG A 123 0.96 4.88 14.13
N PHE A 124 -0.23 4.30 13.96
CA PHE A 124 -0.39 2.95 13.43
C PHE A 124 0.19 2.83 12.00
N HIS A 125 -0.16 3.76 11.11
CA HIS A 125 0.35 3.80 9.75
C HIS A 125 1.89 3.88 9.70
N ARG A 126 2.48 4.76 10.52
CA ARG A 126 3.93 4.92 10.63
C ARG A 126 4.60 3.67 11.19
N TYR A 127 3.98 3.02 12.17
CA TYR A 127 4.48 1.79 12.77
C TYR A 127 4.43 0.61 11.79
N MET A 128 3.45 0.55 10.89
CA MET A 128 3.39 -0.48 9.84
C MET A 128 4.36 -0.21 8.68
N LEU A 129 4.49 1.03 8.25
CA LEU A 129 5.33 1.36 7.08
C LEU A 129 6.82 1.22 7.34
N ARG A 130 7.32 1.68 8.50
CA ARG A 130 8.76 1.62 8.82
C ARG A 130 9.36 0.21 8.71
N PRO A 131 8.80 -0.83 9.35
CA PRO A 131 9.34 -2.18 9.22
C PRO A 131 9.20 -2.71 7.79
N ALA A 132 8.12 -2.37 7.07
CA ALA A 132 7.96 -2.78 5.67
C ALA A 132 9.05 -2.18 4.75
N TRP A 133 9.43 -0.92 4.98
CA TRP A 133 10.56 -0.30 4.27
C TRP A 133 11.88 -0.96 4.61
N VAL A 134 12.14 -1.22 5.90
CA VAL A 134 13.36 -1.89 6.36
C VAL A 134 13.44 -3.30 5.80
N SER A 135 12.36 -4.08 5.87
CA SER A 135 12.34 -5.46 5.36
C SER A 135 12.56 -5.51 3.86
N SER A 136 11.92 -4.61 3.11
CA SER A 136 12.11 -4.51 1.66
C SER A 136 13.56 -4.14 1.32
N PHE A 137 14.13 -3.16 2.03
CA PHE A 137 15.52 -2.76 1.84
C PHE A 137 16.48 -3.92 2.12
N VAL A 138 16.32 -4.59 3.26
CA VAL A 138 17.12 -5.76 3.64
C VAL A 138 17.04 -6.83 2.55
N TRP A 139 15.83 -7.18 2.10
CA TRP A 139 15.62 -8.21 1.07
C TRP A 139 16.38 -7.93 -0.23
N TYR A 140 16.34 -6.69 -0.72
CA TYR A 140 17.08 -6.29 -1.93
C TYR A 140 18.60 -6.26 -1.72
N THR A 141 19.07 -6.04 -0.49
CA THR A 141 20.52 -6.04 -0.19
C THR A 141 21.08 -7.43 0.10
N THR A 142 20.25 -8.40 0.50
CA THR A 142 20.67 -9.80 0.77
C THR A 142 21.51 -10.42 -0.36
N PRO A 143 21.12 -10.37 -1.65
CA PRO A 143 21.93 -10.98 -2.71
C PRO A 143 23.31 -10.32 -2.87
N ILE A 144 23.41 -9.00 -2.63
CA ILE A 144 24.67 -8.26 -2.71
C ILE A 144 25.62 -8.69 -1.59
N VAL A 145 25.09 -8.83 -0.36
CA VAL A 145 25.86 -9.31 0.79
C VAL A 145 26.35 -10.74 0.55
N LEU A 146 25.48 -11.60 0.00
CA LEU A 146 25.84 -12.98 -0.33
C LEU A 146 27.02 -13.02 -1.31
N HIS A 147 26.93 -12.24 -2.41
CA HIS A 147 27.99 -12.15 -3.43
C HIS A 147 29.32 -11.58 -2.91
N LEU A 148 29.30 -10.71 -1.91
CA LEU A 148 30.51 -10.15 -1.30
C LEU A 148 31.13 -11.07 -0.22
N SER A 149 30.37 -12.05 0.27
CA SER A 149 30.79 -12.99 1.31
C SER A 149 31.31 -14.34 0.77
N THR A 150 31.22 -14.55 -0.55
CA THR A 150 31.71 -15.74 -1.25
C THR A 150 33.03 -15.42 -1.95
#